data_AF-A0A2P2JW67-F1
#
_entry.id   AF-A0A2P2JW67-F1
#
_cell.length_a   1.000
_cell.length_b   1.000
_cell.length_c   1.000
_cell.angle_alpha   90.00
_cell.angle_beta   90.00
_cell.angle_gamma   90.00
#
_symmetry.space_group_name_H-M   'P 1'
#
loop_
_entity.id
_entity.type
_entity.pdbx_description
1 polymer ?
#
loop_
_entity_poly.entity_id
_entity_poly.type
_entity_poly.pdbx_seq_one_letter_code
_entity_poly.pdbx_strand_id
1 'polypeptide(L)'
;METSLRYAGDSKALRIHAKQKFPMDSKTHLQLRGELDTRSGAPSHLEAMIRRFYPDLSTSLGVGLQYNKHEKLRYILRGKKAFPVTSDSLLSFNVKGRCNFDNELKERKTKGAAEFAWSIFNFQKNQDVRFKVGYEVIDKVDSPFYVKLKNLYM
;
A
#
# COMPACT_ATOMS: atom_id res chain seq x y z
N MET A 1 8.75 -12.05 5.57
CA MET A 1 9.54 -10.88 5.15
C MET A 1 9.45 -10.73 3.64
N GLU A 2 9.18 -9.53 3.14
CA GLU A 2 9.19 -9.23 1.70
C GLU A 2 10.39 -8.32 1.39
N THR A 3 11.32 -8.78 0.56
CA THR A 3 12.44 -7.98 0.04
C THR A 3 12.34 -7.87 -1.47
N SER A 4 12.67 -6.72 -2.02
CA SER A 4 12.66 -6.50 -3.47
C SER A 4 13.76 -5.53 -3.86
N LEU A 5 14.44 -5.84 -4.96
CA LEU A 5 15.37 -4.95 -5.63
C LEU A 5 14.60 -4.11 -6.65
N ARG A 6 14.78 -2.79 -6.65
CA ARG A 6 14.10 -1.89 -7.60
C ARG A 6 15.09 -0.97 -8.24
N TYR A 7 15.12 -0.97 -9.57
CA TYR A 7 15.85 0.03 -10.34
C TYR A 7 14.87 1.11 -10.77
N ALA A 8 15.05 2.33 -10.26
CA ALA A 8 14.25 3.47 -10.67
C ALA A 8 14.96 4.19 -11.83
N GLY A 9 14.30 4.25 -12.99
CA GLY A 9 14.85 4.86 -14.21
C GLY A 9 15.29 6.31 -13.99
N ASP A 10 14.50 7.07 -13.21
CA ASP A 10 14.73 8.48 -12.95
C ASP A 10 16.00 8.75 -12.11
N SER A 11 16.30 7.87 -11.14
CA SER A 11 17.47 8.04 -10.27
C SER A 11 18.72 7.31 -10.77
N LYS A 12 18.60 6.48 -11.83
CA LYS A 12 19.63 5.55 -12.33
C LYS A 12 20.30 4.76 -11.20
N ALA A 13 19.56 4.50 -10.13
CA ALA A 13 20.08 3.92 -8.91
C ALA A 13 19.25 2.69 -8.54
N LEU A 14 19.97 1.68 -8.06
CA LEU A 14 19.38 0.49 -7.49
C LEU A 14 18.96 0.78 -6.05
N ARG A 15 17.78 0.33 -5.67
CA ARG A 15 17.27 0.48 -4.32
C ARG A 15 16.85 -0.85 -3.75
N ILE A 16 17.28 -1.10 -2.52
CA ILE A 16 16.90 -2.28 -1.77
C ILE A 16 15.69 -1.90 -0.92
N HIS A 17 14.54 -2.50 -1.20
CA HIS A 17 13.32 -2.28 -0.46
C HIS A 17 13.00 -3.50 0.39
N ALA A 18 12.92 -3.31 1.71
CA ALA A 18 12.51 -4.33 2.67
C ALA A 18 11.19 -3.93 3.32
N LYS A 19 10.29 -4.90 3.46
CA LYS A 19 9.01 -4.73 4.15
C LYS A 19 8.75 -5.94 5.02
N GLN A 20 8.50 -5.68 6.30
CA GLN A 20 8.18 -6.69 7.28
C GLN A 20 6.85 -6.35 7.94
N LYS A 21 6.05 -7.38 8.23
CA LYS A 21 4.80 -7.26 8.98
C LYS A 21 4.94 -8.12 10.22
N PHE A 22 4.73 -7.53 11.38
CA PHE A 22 4.70 -8.21 12.66
C PHE A 22 3.24 -8.23 13.15
N PRO A 23 2.66 -9.40 13.44
CA PRO A 23 1.36 -9.45 14.08
C PRO A 23 1.50 -8.94 15.52
N MET A 24 0.71 -7.94 15.90
CA MET A 24 0.57 -7.52 17.30
C MET A 24 -0.58 -8.27 17.95
N ASP A 25 -1.68 -8.42 17.21
CA ASP A 25 -2.84 -9.26 17.55
C ASP A 25 -3.44 -9.86 16.27
N SER A 26 -4.57 -10.57 16.37
CA SER A 26 -5.24 -11.24 15.25
C SER A 26 -5.77 -10.30 14.16
N LYS A 27 -5.97 -9.02 14.48
CA LYS A 27 -6.54 -7.98 13.62
C LYS A 27 -5.59 -6.79 13.41
N THR A 28 -4.49 -6.69 14.14
CA THR A 28 -3.57 -5.54 14.12
C THR A 28 -2.15 -5.97 13.80
N HIS A 29 -1.57 -5.38 12.75
CA HIS A 29 -0.20 -5.64 12.32
C HIS A 29 0.64 -4.37 12.36
N LEU A 30 1.86 -4.47 12.89
CA LEU A 30 2.91 -3.47 12.71
C LEU A 30 3.64 -3.75 11.39
N GLN A 31 3.59 -2.79 10.49
CA GLN A 31 4.25 -2.86 9.19
C GLN A 31 5.47 -1.93 9.20
N LEU A 32 6.66 -2.51 9.09
CA LEU A 32 7.91 -1.77 8.90
C LEU A 32 8.32 -1.83 7.43
N ARG A 33 8.81 -0.71 6.91
CA ARG A 33 9.34 -0.55 5.56
C ARG A 33 10.64 0.23 5.63
N GLY A 34 11.66 -0.30 5.00
CA GLY A 34 12.95 0.37 4.81
C GLY A 34 13.32 0.36 3.35
N GLU A 35 13.88 1.45 2.87
CA GLU A 35 14.51 1.56 1.56
C GLU A 35 15.93 2.09 1.75
N LEU A 36 16.88 1.44 1.07
CA LEU A 36 18.28 1.85 1.02
C LEU A 36 18.65 2.13 -0.43
N ASP A 37 19.23 3.30 -0.67
CA ASP A 37 19.73 3.69 -1.99
C ASP A 37 21.19 3.27 -2.11
N THR A 38 21.49 2.34 -3.04
CA THR A 38 22.83 1.77 -3.17
C THR A 38 23.85 2.76 -3.73
N ARG A 39 23.40 3.86 -4.36
CA ARG A 39 24.31 4.89 -4.88
C ARG A 39 24.93 5.71 -3.75
N SER A 40 24.16 5.98 -2.70
CA SER A 40 24.61 6.76 -1.54
C SER A 40 25.03 5.89 -0.34
N GLY A 41 24.66 4.62 -0.35
CA GLY A 41 24.84 3.72 0.80
C GLY A 41 23.96 4.07 2.01
N ALA A 42 23.09 5.06 1.90
CA ALA A 42 22.28 5.57 3.00
C ALA A 42 20.81 5.12 2.91
N PRO A 43 20.10 5.01 4.05
CA PRO A 43 18.66 4.82 4.06
C PRO A 43 17.97 6.01 3.37
N SER A 44 17.16 5.73 2.36
CA SER A 44 16.38 6.74 1.64
C SER A 44 15.00 6.93 2.24
N HIS A 45 14.41 5.88 2.82
CA HIS A 45 13.04 5.93 3.36
C HIS A 45 12.84 4.91 4.47
N LEU A 46 12.29 5.34 5.60
CA LEU A 46 11.87 4.47 6.69
C LEU A 46 10.41 4.78 7.04
N GLU A 47 9.53 3.78 7.03
CA GLU A 47 8.12 3.92 7.36
C GLU A 47 7.69 2.82 8.33
N ALA A 48 7.10 3.20 9.45
CA ALA A 48 6.50 2.31 10.43
C ALA A 48 5.00 2.61 10.51
N MET A 49 4.15 1.60 10.39
CA MET A 49 2.70 1.79 10.35
C MET A 49 1.98 0.68 11.08
N ILE A 50 1.19 1.05 12.09
CA ILE A 50 0.23 0.16 12.72
C ILE A 50 -1.00 0.12 11.83
N ARG A 51 -1.44 -1.08 11.44
CA ARG A 51 -2.62 -1.29 10.62
C ARG A 51 -3.57 -2.25 11.31
N ARG A 52 -4.80 -1.81 11.54
CA ARG A 52 -5.89 -2.62 12.07
C ARG A 52 -6.87 -2.97 10.97
N PHE A 53 -7.25 -4.24 10.93
CA PHE A 53 -8.21 -4.80 10.00
C PHE A 53 -9.51 -5.10 10.75
N TYR A 54 -10.63 -4.76 10.12
CA TYR A 54 -11.98 -5.04 10.58
C TYR A 54 -12.63 -5.94 9.51
N PRO A 55 -12.42 -7.26 9.57
CA PRO A 55 -12.90 -8.20 8.55
C PRO A 55 -14.42 -8.10 8.36
N ASP A 56 -15.15 -8.00 9.47
CA ASP A 56 -16.62 -7.91 9.52
C ASP A 56 -17.16 -6.69 8.75
N LEU A 57 -16.36 -5.62 8.66
CA LEU A 57 -16.69 -4.39 7.94
C LEU A 57 -15.94 -4.25 6.61
N SER A 58 -15.16 -5.27 6.21
CA SER A 58 -14.26 -5.23 5.05
C SER A 58 -13.38 -3.96 4.98
N THR A 59 -12.97 -3.48 6.16
CA THR A 59 -12.31 -2.17 6.33
C THR A 59 -10.93 -2.35 6.97
N SER A 60 -9.98 -1.49 6.62
CA SER A 60 -8.70 -1.39 7.31
C SER A 60 -8.34 0.06 7.55
N LEU A 61 -7.88 0.35 8.75
CA LEU A 61 -7.31 1.65 9.12
C LEU A 61 -5.84 1.47 9.48
N GLY A 62 -5.06 2.51 9.27
CA GLY A 62 -3.66 2.51 9.63
C GLY A 62 -3.15 3.90 9.96
N VAL A 63 -2.28 3.94 10.96
CA VAL A 63 -1.58 5.14 11.42
C VAL A 63 -0.10 4.80 11.42
N GLY A 64 0.72 5.69 10.90
CA GLY A 64 2.14 5.46 10.80
C GLY A 64 2.97 6.72 10.79
N LEU A 65 4.28 6.50 10.89
CA LEU A 65 5.32 7.49 10.79
C LEU A 65 6.20 7.17 9.59
N GLN A 66 6.61 8.21 8.89
CA GLN A 66 7.60 8.12 7.83
C GLN A 66 8.72 9.11 8.11
N TYR A 67 9.95 8.64 7.93
CA TYR A 67 11.16 9.42 8.00
C TYR A 67 11.89 9.33 6.68
N ASN A 68 12.28 10.48 6.15
CA ASN A 68 13.08 10.61 4.93
C ASN A 68 14.29 11.52 5.27
N LYS A 69 15.49 11.21 4.77
CA LYS A 69 16.69 11.99 5.10
C LYS A 69 16.57 13.46 4.66
N HIS A 70 15.80 13.73 3.60
CA HIS A 70 15.60 15.08 3.05
C HIS A 70 14.35 15.78 3.59
N GLU A 71 13.39 15.05 4.14
CA GLU A 71 12.12 15.59 4.60
C GLU A 71 11.89 15.14 6.03
N LYS A 72 11.63 16.11 6.92
CA LYS A 72 11.31 15.89 8.34
C LYS A 72 10.25 14.78 8.52
N LEU A 73 10.18 14.24 9.73
CA LEU A 73 9.20 13.21 10.13
C LEU A 73 7.77 13.55 9.65
N ARG A 74 7.02 12.52 9.27
CA ARG A 74 5.67 12.64 8.71
C ARG A 74 4.74 11.65 9.37
N TYR A 75 3.51 12.09 9.57
CA TYR A 75 2.42 11.24 10.03
C TYR A 75 1.61 10.77 8.82
N ILE A 76 1.24 9.50 8.82
CA ILE A 76 0.48 8.88 7.74
C ILE A 76 -0.80 8.30 8.32
N LEU A 77 -1.93 8.73 7.78
CA LEU A 77 -3.22 8.08 7.96
C LEU A 77 -3.57 7.32 6.68
N ARG A 78 -4.07 6.09 6.84
CA ARG A 78 -4.48 5.25 5.72
C ARG A 78 -5.80 4.57 6.01
N GLY A 79 -6.75 4.75 5.11
CA GLY A 79 -8.04 4.06 5.11
C GLY A 79 -8.20 3.17 3.89
N LYS A 80 -8.86 2.04 4.07
CA LYS A 80 -9.40 1.24 2.98
C LYS A 80 -10.74 0.64 3.40
N LYS A 81 -11.73 0.70 2.52
CA LYS A 81 -12.99 -0.04 2.64
C LYS A 81 -13.24 -0.83 1.36
N ALA A 82 -13.69 -2.06 1.49
CA ALA A 82 -14.14 -2.87 0.38
C ALA A 82 -15.63 -3.13 0.51
N PHE A 83 -16.35 -3.02 -0.59
CA PHE A 83 -17.76 -3.30 -0.73
C PHE A 83 -17.87 -4.52 -1.65
N PRO A 84 -18.47 -5.63 -1.19
CA PRO A 84 -18.75 -6.75 -2.07
C PRO A 84 -19.77 -6.30 -3.12
N VAL A 85 -19.49 -6.60 -4.39
CA VAL A 85 -20.41 -6.34 -5.51
C VAL A 85 -21.23 -7.59 -5.80
N THR A 86 -20.62 -8.75 -5.61
CA THR A 86 -21.24 -10.07 -5.76
C THR A 86 -21.34 -10.78 -4.41
N SER A 87 -22.34 -11.66 -4.25
CA SER A 87 -22.59 -12.42 -3.02
C SER A 87 -21.44 -13.37 -2.65
N ASP A 88 -20.69 -13.84 -3.64
CA ASP A 88 -19.50 -14.68 -3.48
C ASP A 88 -18.23 -13.90 -3.10
N SER A 89 -18.31 -12.57 -3.01
CA SER A 89 -17.20 -11.63 -2.72
C SER A 89 -16.03 -11.65 -3.71
N LEU A 90 -16.15 -12.35 -4.85
CA LEU A 90 -15.11 -12.42 -5.88
C LEU A 90 -14.89 -11.06 -6.55
N LEU A 91 -15.97 -10.31 -6.75
CA LEU A 91 -15.95 -8.94 -7.26
C LEU A 91 -16.18 -7.96 -6.10
N SER A 92 -15.25 -7.01 -5.94
CA SER A 92 -15.31 -6.00 -4.88
C SER A 92 -14.98 -4.61 -5.40
N PHE A 93 -15.76 -3.62 -4.96
CA PHE A 93 -15.43 -2.21 -5.13
C PHE A 93 -14.66 -1.73 -3.90
N ASN A 94 -13.48 -1.15 -4.10
CA ASN A 94 -12.56 -0.79 -3.01
C ASN A 94 -12.29 0.70 -3.04
N VAL A 95 -12.55 1.38 -1.94
CA VAL A 95 -12.16 2.78 -1.72
C VAL A 95 -10.94 2.82 -0.83
N LYS A 96 -9.94 3.61 -1.20
CA LYS A 96 -8.69 3.79 -0.45
C LYS A 96 -8.38 5.26 -0.29
N GLY A 97 -7.95 5.63 0.90
CA GLY A 97 -7.44 6.96 1.21
C GLY A 97 -6.09 6.87 1.90
N ARG A 98 -5.23 7.85 1.63
CA ARG A 98 -4.00 8.09 2.39
C ARG A 98 -3.83 9.60 2.56
N CYS A 99 -3.63 10.04 3.78
CA CYS A 99 -3.32 11.43 4.11
C CYS A 99 -1.97 11.46 4.82
N ASN A 100 -1.08 12.33 4.36
CA ASN A 100 0.21 12.57 4.97
C ASN A 100 0.22 13.97 5.58
N PHE A 101 0.61 14.05 6.85
CA PHE A 101 0.79 15.29 7.60
C PHE A 101 2.28 15.50 7.90
N ASP A 102 2.69 16.75 7.97
CA ASP A 102 4.04 17.10 8.46
C ASP A 102 4.09 17.15 9.99
N ASN A 103 5.26 17.54 10.51
CA ASN A 103 5.52 17.68 11.95
C ASN A 103 4.60 18.68 12.66
N GLU A 104 4.02 19.64 11.95
CA GLU A 104 3.07 20.63 12.50
C GLU A 104 1.63 20.15 12.35
N LEU A 105 1.41 18.88 11.99
CA LEU A 105 0.12 18.29 11.67
C LEU A 105 -0.63 19.01 10.53
N LYS A 106 0.09 19.74 9.69
CA LYS A 106 -0.48 20.34 8.49
C LYS A 106 -0.55 19.30 7.39
N GLU A 107 -1.71 19.20 6.75
CA GLU A 107 -1.93 18.30 5.64
C GLU A 107 -1.01 18.69 4.47
N ARG A 108 -0.18 17.74 4.02
CA ARG A 108 0.77 17.95 2.92
C ARG A 108 0.30 17.29 1.63
N LYS A 109 -0.19 16.07 1.75
CA LYS A 109 -0.55 15.25 0.60
C LYS A 109 -1.67 14.29 0.95
N THR A 110 -2.76 14.38 0.20
CA THR A 110 -3.86 13.42 0.24
C THR A 110 -3.98 12.69 -1.09
N LYS A 111 -4.16 11.38 -0.99
CA LYS A 111 -4.40 10.49 -2.11
C LYS A 111 -5.68 9.72 -1.85
N GLY A 112 -6.54 9.66 -2.85
CA GLY A 112 -7.77 8.89 -2.83
C GLY A 112 -7.84 8.06 -4.10
N ALA A 113 -8.25 6.80 -4.00
CA ALA A 113 -8.44 5.94 -5.15
C ALA A 113 -9.64 5.01 -4.97
N ALA A 114 -10.33 4.75 -6.06
CA ALA A 114 -11.41 3.78 -6.15
C ALA A 114 -10.98 2.67 -7.14
N GLU A 115 -11.14 1.40 -6.78
CA GLU A 115 -10.80 0.28 -7.66
C GLU A 115 -11.84 -0.85 -7.60
N PHE A 116 -12.25 -1.37 -8.75
CA PHE A 116 -12.84 -2.69 -8.83
C PHE A 116 -11.74 -3.74 -8.78
N ALA A 117 -12.00 -4.81 -8.04
CA ALA A 117 -11.08 -5.93 -7.92
C ALA A 117 -11.85 -7.24 -8.07
N TRP A 118 -11.48 -8.01 -9.08
CA TRP A 118 -12.03 -9.31 -9.39
C TRP A 118 -11.00 -10.40 -9.10
N SER A 119 -11.35 -11.35 -8.26
CA SER A 119 -10.50 -12.48 -7.89
C SER A 119 -10.97 -13.75 -8.60
N ILE A 120 -10.05 -14.45 -9.23
CA ILE A 120 -10.26 -15.73 -9.91
C ILE A 120 -9.37 -16.76 -9.18
N PHE A 121 -10.02 -17.68 -8.48
CA PHE A 121 -9.34 -18.76 -7.78
C PHE A 121 -9.03 -19.92 -8.73
N ASN A 122 -7.94 -20.65 -8.48
CA ASN A 122 -7.51 -21.80 -9.26
C ASN A 122 -7.37 -21.52 -10.77
N PHE A 123 -6.81 -20.35 -11.14
CA PHE A 123 -6.54 -20.02 -12.55
C PHE A 123 -5.54 -21.01 -13.18
N GLN A 124 -4.53 -21.42 -12.40
CA GLN A 124 -3.68 -22.59 -12.65
C GLN A 124 -3.46 -23.34 -11.32
N LYS A 125 -2.86 -24.54 -11.37
CA LYS A 125 -2.55 -25.33 -10.16
C LYS A 125 -1.73 -24.49 -9.17
N ASN A 126 -2.29 -24.27 -7.98
CA ASN A 126 -1.71 -23.44 -6.91
C ASN A 126 -1.46 -21.97 -7.31
N GLN A 127 -2.26 -21.45 -8.24
CA GLN A 127 -2.20 -20.06 -8.67
C GLN A 127 -3.58 -19.44 -8.73
N ASP A 128 -3.76 -18.41 -7.90
CA ASP A 128 -4.92 -17.54 -7.94
C ASP A 128 -4.55 -16.19 -8.55
N VAL A 129 -5.43 -15.64 -9.37
CA VAL A 129 -5.21 -14.37 -10.04
C VAL A 129 -6.21 -13.33 -9.53
N ARG A 130 -5.71 -12.12 -9.26
CA ARG A 130 -6.57 -10.98 -8.97
C ARG A 130 -6.35 -9.86 -9.97
N PHE A 131 -7.41 -9.53 -10.70
CA PHE A 131 -7.49 -8.37 -11.58
C PHE A 131 -7.97 -7.16 -10.80
N LYS A 132 -7.36 -6.01 -11.05
CA LYS A 132 -7.74 -4.74 -10.43
C LYS A 132 -7.74 -3.65 -11.46
N VAL A 133 -8.82 -2.89 -11.52
CA VAL A 133 -8.97 -1.70 -12.36
C VAL A 133 -9.37 -0.57 -11.44
N GLY A 134 -8.61 0.52 -11.44
CA GLY A 134 -8.85 1.62 -10.52
C GLY A 134 -8.45 2.98 -11.06
N TYR A 135 -8.94 4.00 -10.37
CA TYR A 135 -8.78 5.41 -10.69
C TYR A 135 -8.35 6.18 -9.43
N GLU A 136 -7.35 7.05 -9.55
CA GLU A 136 -6.91 7.96 -8.49
C GLU A 136 -7.70 9.27 -8.57
N VAL A 137 -8.48 9.57 -7.54
CA VAL A 137 -9.51 10.63 -7.53
C VAL A 137 -8.95 11.98 -7.06
N ILE A 138 -7.93 11.99 -6.19
CA ILE A 138 -7.50 13.20 -5.46
C ILE A 138 -6.10 13.71 -5.89
N ASP A 139 -5.25 12.89 -6.50
CA ASP A 139 -3.96 13.35 -7.05
C ASP A 139 -4.14 13.56 -8.57
N LYS A 140 -4.42 14.81 -8.98
CA LYS A 140 -4.51 15.22 -10.40
C LYS A 140 -3.11 15.26 -11.00
N VAL A 141 -2.59 14.11 -11.41
CA VAL A 141 -1.54 14.00 -12.43
C VAL A 141 -2.00 12.88 -13.34
N ASP A 142 -2.40 13.23 -14.56
CA ASP A 142 -2.78 12.37 -15.70
C ASP A 142 -3.09 10.91 -15.31
N SER A 143 -4.38 10.70 -15.06
CA SER A 143 -4.99 9.50 -14.48
C SER A 143 -4.37 8.17 -14.97
N PRO A 144 -3.59 7.46 -14.13
CA PRO A 144 -3.16 6.13 -14.48
C PRO A 144 -4.31 5.19 -14.16
N PHE A 145 -5.16 4.92 -15.16
CA PHE A 145 -5.85 3.64 -15.18
C PHE A 145 -4.79 2.56 -15.04
N TYR A 146 -4.78 1.87 -13.90
CA TYR A 146 -3.81 0.82 -13.67
C TYR A 146 -4.51 -0.54 -13.63
N VAL A 147 -3.99 -1.47 -14.41
CA VAL A 147 -4.31 -2.89 -14.30
C VAL A 147 -3.24 -3.54 -13.44
N LYS A 148 -3.64 -4.16 -12.33
CA LYS A 148 -2.70 -4.88 -11.47
C LYS A 148 -3.09 -6.34 -11.32
N LEU A 149 -2.23 -7.22 -11.84
CA LEU A 149 -2.24 -8.65 -11.58
C LEU A 149 -1.50 -8.94 -10.27
N LYS A 150 -2.08 -9.80 -9.45
CA LYS A 150 -1.43 -10.29 -8.24
C LYS A 150 -1.74 -11.77 -8.05
N ASN A 151 -0.69 -12.58 -7.88
CA ASN A 151 -0.84 -13.94 -7.40
C ASN A 151 -1.24 -13.91 -5.92
N LEU A 152 -2.35 -14.58 -5.60
CA LEU A 152 -2.66 -14.95 -4.22
C LEU A 152 -2.07 -16.35 -4.02
N TYR A 153 -1.03 -16.46 -3.21
CA TYR A 153 -0.66 -17.74 -2.64
C TYR A 153 -1.47 -17.82 -1.34
N MET A 154 -2.54 -18.61 -1.33
CA MET A 154 -3.14 -19.10 -0.09
C MET A 154 -2.47 -20.41 0.31
#